data_AF-A0A1S3WXG9-F1
#
_entry.id   AF-A0A1S3WXG9-F1
#
_cell.length_a   1.000
_cell.length_b   1.000
_cell.length_c   1.000
_cell.angle_alpha   90.00
_cell.angle_beta   90.00
_cell.angle_gamma   90.00
#
_symmetry.space_group_name_H-M   'P 1'
#
loop_
_entity.id
_entity.type
_entity.pdbx_description
1 polymer ?
#
loop_
_entity_poly.entity_id
_entity_poly.type
_entity_poly.pdbx_seq_one_letter_code
_entity_poly.pdbx_strand_id
1 'polypeptide(L)'
;MKLLAITFCFFLFFILTNTKFSVCIGSCRENEQQALESLKKEVYDPRDHLSSWIVGKDCCEWRGVVCHSMTRHVIELHIGIVDQIGNKPIRYDLRINNFDWLPSLSNLENLEMEDVDLSNVTNWLQVGFQSP
;
A
#
# COMPACT_ATOMS: atom_id res chain seq x y z
N MET A 1 -13.73 -49.87 -6.30
CA MET A 1 -13.15 -48.79 -7.13
C MET A 1 -14.09 -47.60 -7.32
N LYS A 2 -15.38 -47.80 -7.66
CA LYS A 2 -16.36 -46.69 -7.86
C LYS A 2 -16.59 -45.80 -6.62
N LEU A 3 -16.64 -46.40 -5.41
CA LEU A 3 -16.87 -45.67 -4.16
C LEU A 3 -15.70 -44.73 -3.78
N LEU A 4 -14.46 -45.16 -4.04
CA LEU A 4 -13.24 -44.38 -3.80
C LEU A 4 -13.17 -43.14 -4.71
N ALA A 5 -13.65 -43.25 -5.95
CA ALA A 5 -13.69 -42.13 -6.89
C ALA A 5 -14.73 -41.07 -6.46
N ILE A 6 -15.90 -41.51 -5.99
CA ILE A 6 -16.96 -40.61 -5.53
C ILE A 6 -16.50 -39.81 -4.30
N THR A 7 -15.87 -40.46 -3.32
CA THR A 7 -15.35 -39.77 -2.13
C THR A 7 -14.24 -38.79 -2.49
N PHE A 8 -13.34 -39.15 -3.41
CA PHE A 8 -12.29 -38.25 -3.89
C PHE A 8 -12.88 -37.00 -4.58
N CYS A 9 -13.94 -37.16 -5.37
CA CYS A 9 -14.66 -36.04 -5.98
C CYS A 9 -15.28 -35.08 -4.95
N PHE A 10 -15.89 -35.60 -3.88
CA PHE A 10 -16.44 -34.76 -2.81
C PHE A 10 -15.35 -34.01 -2.04
N PHE A 11 -14.21 -34.64 -1.78
CA PHE A 11 -13.05 -33.96 -1.18
C PHE A 11 -12.52 -32.85 -2.09
N LEU A 12 -12.35 -33.09 -3.39
CA LEU A 12 -11.92 -32.04 -4.33
C LEU A 12 -12.92 -30.88 -4.41
N PHE A 13 -14.23 -31.17 -4.41
CA PHE A 13 -15.27 -30.14 -4.38
C PHE A 13 -15.23 -29.33 -3.07
N PHE A 14 -14.99 -29.98 -1.94
CA PHE A 14 -14.83 -29.32 -0.64
C PHE A 14 -13.58 -28.44 -0.59
N ILE A 15 -12.47 -28.85 -1.21
CA ILE A 15 -11.27 -28.00 -1.34
C ILE A 15 -11.55 -26.78 -2.22
N LEU A 16 -12.30 -26.92 -3.31
CA LEU A 16 -12.69 -25.81 -4.18
C LEU A 16 -13.66 -24.81 -3.50
N THR A 17 -14.54 -25.26 -2.59
CA THR A 17 -15.47 -24.38 -1.88
C THR A 17 -14.87 -23.70 -0.65
N ASN A 18 -13.82 -24.29 -0.07
CA ASN A 18 -13.16 -23.77 1.14
C ASN A 18 -11.87 -23.01 0.85
N THR A 19 -11.38 -23.04 -0.38
CA THR A 19 -10.32 -22.14 -0.82
C THR A 19 -10.95 -20.86 -1.33
N LYS A 20 -10.76 -19.75 -0.61
CA LYS A 20 -10.94 -18.43 -1.20
C LYS A 20 -9.83 -18.28 -2.24
N PHE A 21 -10.09 -18.71 -3.47
CA PHE A 21 -9.21 -18.44 -4.59
C PHE A 21 -9.36 -16.96 -4.93
N SER A 22 -8.60 -16.12 -4.22
CA SER A 22 -8.39 -14.75 -4.65
C SER A 22 -7.52 -14.83 -5.90
N VAL A 23 -8.13 -14.67 -7.07
CA VAL A 23 -7.37 -14.37 -8.29
C VAL A 23 -6.67 -13.05 -8.01
N CYS A 24 -5.34 -13.05 -7.85
CA CYS A 24 -4.56 -11.83 -7.78
C CYS A 24 -4.60 -11.15 -9.16
N ILE A 25 -5.69 -10.43 -9.43
CA ILE A 25 -5.81 -9.58 -10.60
C ILE A 25 -4.92 -8.37 -10.33
N GLY A 26 -3.69 -8.37 -10.84
CA GLY A 26 -2.86 -7.18 -11.01
C GLY A 26 -2.40 -6.41 -9.76
N SER A 27 -2.88 -6.75 -8.56
CA SER A 27 -2.64 -6.02 -7.32
C SER A 27 -1.16 -5.93 -6.96
N CYS A 28 -0.76 -4.80 -6.39
CA CYS A 28 0.51 -4.67 -5.67
C CYS A 28 0.68 -5.76 -4.61
N ARG A 29 1.93 -5.97 -4.17
CA ARG A 29 2.23 -7.04 -3.20
C ARG A 29 1.51 -6.79 -1.88
N GLU A 30 1.03 -7.87 -1.27
CA GLU A 30 0.22 -7.81 -0.04
C GLU A 30 0.93 -7.07 1.11
N ASN A 31 2.23 -7.28 1.30
CA ASN A 31 3.00 -6.60 2.33
C ASN A 31 3.15 -5.09 2.06
N GLU A 32 3.32 -4.70 0.79
CA GLU A 32 3.42 -3.29 0.41
C GLU A 32 2.06 -2.60 0.50
N GLN A 33 0.99 -3.29 0.10
CA GLN A 33 -0.38 -2.80 0.29
C GLN A 33 -0.69 -2.56 1.77
N GLN A 34 -0.44 -3.56 2.62
CA GLN A 34 -0.66 -3.43 4.07
C GLN A 34 0.16 -2.28 4.67
N ALA A 35 1.38 -2.06 4.20
CA ALA A 35 2.21 -0.95 4.62
C ALA A 35 1.59 0.41 4.26
N LEU A 36 1.14 0.57 3.01
CA LEU A 36 0.47 1.79 2.57
C LEU A 36 -0.88 2.01 3.27
N GLU A 37 -1.64 0.94 3.55
CA GLU A 37 -2.86 1.03 4.37
C GLU A 37 -2.56 1.44 5.82
N SER A 38 -1.45 0.95 6.41
CA SER A 38 -0.97 1.37 7.72
C SER A 38 -0.61 2.85 7.72
N LEU A 39 0.14 3.30 6.71
CA LEU A 39 0.46 4.72 6.51
C LEU A 39 -0.81 5.57 6.45
N LYS A 40 -1.79 5.21 5.61
CA LYS A 40 -3.06 5.95 5.49
C LYS A 40 -3.80 6.07 6.83
N LYS A 41 -3.79 5.02 7.64
CA LYS A 41 -4.48 5.00 8.95
C LYS A 41 -3.84 5.94 9.97
N GLU A 42 -2.52 6.13 9.89
CA GLU A 42 -1.73 6.84 10.90
C GLU A 42 -1.43 8.30 10.52
N VAL A 43 -1.49 8.61 9.24
CA VAL A 43 -1.41 9.99 8.74
C VAL A 43 -2.59 10.79 9.26
N TYR A 44 -2.29 11.97 9.81
CA TYR A 44 -3.30 13.01 9.98
C TYR A 44 -3.52 13.69 8.63
N ASP A 45 -4.69 13.45 8.03
CA ASP A 45 -5.10 13.99 6.73
C ASP A 45 -6.48 14.65 6.81
N PRO A 46 -6.56 15.91 7.30
CA PRO A 46 -7.83 16.59 7.54
C PRO A 46 -8.57 16.94 6.26
N ARG A 47 -7.94 16.80 5.09
CA ARG A 47 -8.48 17.20 3.80
C ARG A 47 -8.60 16.03 2.80
N ASP A 48 -8.39 14.81 3.26
CA ASP A 48 -8.60 13.56 2.50
C ASP A 48 -7.78 13.48 1.19
N HIS A 49 -6.50 13.85 1.26
CA HIS A 49 -5.53 13.72 0.17
C HIS A 49 -5.32 12.28 -0.24
N LEU A 50 -5.35 11.37 0.72
CA LEU A 50 -5.23 9.93 0.50
C LEU A 50 -6.59 9.30 0.15
N SER A 51 -7.61 10.08 -0.26
CA SER A 51 -8.93 9.60 -0.69
C SER A 51 -8.87 8.53 -1.78
N SER A 52 -7.92 8.63 -2.72
CA SER A 52 -7.74 7.64 -3.79
C SER A 52 -7.25 6.27 -3.33
N TRP A 53 -6.73 6.17 -2.10
CA TRP A 53 -6.19 4.94 -1.53
C TRP A 53 -7.33 4.07 -1.01
N ILE A 54 -8.01 3.39 -1.94
CA ILE A 54 -9.21 2.59 -1.66
C ILE A 54 -8.76 1.17 -1.30
N VAL A 55 -9.05 0.75 -0.06
CA VAL A 55 -8.80 -0.61 0.43
C VAL A 55 -9.52 -1.62 -0.48
N GLY A 56 -8.81 -2.69 -0.85
CA GLY A 56 -9.32 -3.71 -1.76
C GLY A 56 -9.22 -3.37 -3.24
N LYS A 57 -8.65 -2.21 -3.60
CA LYS A 57 -8.16 -1.93 -4.96
C LYS A 57 -6.64 -2.11 -5.03
N ASP A 58 -6.14 -2.26 -6.25
CA ASP A 58 -4.70 -2.31 -6.52
C ASP A 58 -4.04 -1.01 -6.09
N CYS A 59 -3.08 -1.09 -5.16
CA CYS A 59 -2.42 0.11 -4.64
C CYS A 59 -1.55 0.83 -5.68
N CYS A 60 -1.20 0.18 -6.79
CA CYS A 60 -0.54 0.85 -7.91
C CYS A 60 -1.46 1.81 -8.68
N GLU A 61 -2.79 1.78 -8.42
CA GLU A 61 -3.75 2.76 -8.94
C GLU A 61 -3.93 3.95 -7.98
N TRP A 62 -3.34 3.91 -6.79
CA TRP A 62 -3.47 4.98 -5.81
C TRP A 62 -2.65 6.20 -6.23
N ARG A 63 -3.20 7.40 -5.99
CA ARG A 63 -2.51 8.65 -6.32
C ARG A 63 -1.18 8.70 -5.56
N GLY A 64 -0.11 8.98 -6.31
CA GLY A 64 1.24 9.08 -5.77
C GLY A 64 1.97 7.75 -5.61
N VAL A 65 1.35 6.60 -5.93
CA VAL A 65 2.03 5.30 -5.89
C VAL A 65 2.46 4.91 -7.30
N VAL A 66 3.75 4.65 -7.48
CA VAL A 66 4.31 4.16 -8.75
C VAL A 66 4.89 2.78 -8.53
N CYS A 67 4.47 1.83 -9.38
CA CYS A 67 4.92 0.46 -9.31
C CYS A 67 5.75 0.05 -10.53
N HIS A 68 6.70 -0.85 -10.31
CA HIS A 68 7.45 -1.47 -11.38
C HIS A 68 6.52 -2.29 -12.28
N SER A 69 6.69 -2.14 -13.59
CA SER A 69 5.76 -2.66 -14.61
C SER A 69 5.67 -4.19 -14.63
N MET A 70 6.76 -4.89 -14.30
CA MET A 70 6.81 -6.37 -14.34
C MET A 70 6.60 -7.01 -12.97
N THR A 71 7.23 -6.45 -11.92
CA THR A 71 7.27 -7.09 -10.59
C THR A 71 6.17 -6.61 -9.66
N ARG A 72 5.46 -5.54 -10.04
CA ARG A 72 4.37 -4.92 -9.27
C ARG A 72 4.80 -4.41 -7.89
N HIS A 73 6.10 -4.24 -7.67
CA HIS A 73 6.63 -3.61 -6.48
C HIS A 73 6.44 -2.10 -6.52
N VAL A 74 6.11 -1.49 -5.40
CA VAL A 74 6.13 -0.04 -5.22
C VAL A 74 7.58 0.44 -5.29
N ILE A 75 7.88 1.27 -6.29
CA ILE A 75 9.21 1.82 -6.55
C ILE A 75 9.28 3.32 -6.30
N GLU A 76 8.15 4.03 -6.41
CA GLU A 76 8.09 5.45 -6.04
C GLU A 76 6.82 5.74 -5.23
N LEU A 77 6.95 6.61 -4.25
CA LEU A 77 5.86 7.08 -3.42
C LEU A 77 5.94 8.59 -3.24
N HIS A 78 4.87 9.28 -3.64
CA HIS A 78 4.72 10.73 -3.54
C HIS A 78 3.59 11.06 -2.55
N ILE A 79 3.95 11.71 -1.43
CA ILE A 79 3.01 12.13 -0.38
C ILE A 79 3.00 13.67 -0.32
N GLY A 80 1.81 14.25 -0.23
CA GLY A 80 1.65 15.71 -0.13
C GLY A 80 1.81 16.46 -1.46
N ILE A 81 1.48 15.80 -2.57
CA ILE A 81 1.48 16.36 -3.91
C ILE A 81 0.78 17.73 -3.91
N VAL A 82 1.51 18.77 -4.35
CA VAL A 82 0.94 20.11 -4.42
C VAL A 82 0.08 20.31 -5.66
N ASP A 83 -1.22 20.04 -5.54
CA ASP A 83 -2.19 20.56 -6.49
C ASP A 83 -2.25 22.10 -6.40
N GLN A 84 -2.20 22.74 -7.56
CA GLN A 84 -2.35 24.18 -7.71
C GLN A 84 -3.74 24.47 -8.27
N ILE A 85 -4.57 25.22 -7.54
CA ILE A 85 -5.79 25.83 -8.08
C ILE A 85 -5.51 27.32 -8.28
N GLY A 86 -5.18 27.70 -9.52
CA GLY A 86 -4.73 29.05 -9.85
C GLY A 86 -3.30 29.34 -9.35
N ASN A 87 -3.02 30.59 -8.95
CA ASN A 87 -1.70 31.02 -8.44
C ASN A 87 -1.52 30.81 -6.92
N LYS A 88 -2.38 30.02 -6.27
CA LYS A 88 -2.27 29.78 -4.83
C LYS A 88 -1.92 28.31 -4.56
N PRO A 89 -0.82 28.03 -3.84
CA PRO A 89 -0.55 26.68 -3.38
C PRO A 89 -1.62 26.27 -2.36
N ILE A 90 -2.22 25.10 -2.60
CA ILE A 90 -3.05 24.45 -1.61
C ILE A 90 -2.08 23.77 -0.64
N ARG A 91 -2.20 24.09 0.65
CA ARG A 91 -1.38 23.51 1.70
C ARG A 91 -2.05 22.25 2.22
N TYR A 92 -1.36 21.14 2.42
CA TYR A 92 -2.04 19.85 2.61
C TYR A 92 -2.29 19.46 4.06
N ASP A 93 -1.66 20.16 5.01
CA ASP A 93 -1.76 19.90 6.45
C ASP A 93 -1.65 18.40 6.78
N LEU A 94 -0.80 17.68 6.02
CA LEU A 94 -0.51 16.27 6.26
C LEU A 94 0.52 16.17 7.37
N ARG A 95 0.30 15.27 8.32
CA ARG A 95 1.28 15.01 9.38
C ARG A 95 1.51 13.52 9.57
N ILE A 96 2.77 13.12 9.46
CA ILE A 96 3.24 11.75 9.68
C ILE A 96 3.94 11.71 11.03
N ASN A 97 3.58 10.72 11.87
CA ASN A 97 4.13 10.58 13.21
C ASN A 97 5.13 9.41 13.32
N ASN A 98 5.13 8.48 12.36
CA ASN A 98 6.08 7.36 12.33
C ASN A 98 6.34 6.90 10.89
N PHE A 99 7.44 6.17 10.71
CA PHE A 99 7.84 5.52 9.46
C PHE A 99 7.84 3.98 9.52
N ASP A 100 6.99 3.36 10.34
CA ASP A 100 6.99 1.88 10.51
C ASP A 100 6.54 1.13 9.23
N TRP A 101 5.81 1.81 8.35
CA TRP A 101 5.40 1.31 7.03
C TRP A 101 6.57 1.22 6.05
N LEU A 102 7.60 2.05 6.20
CA LEU A 102 8.63 2.25 5.18
C LEU A 102 9.47 0.99 4.91
N PRO A 103 9.92 0.19 5.90
CA PRO A 103 10.69 -1.04 5.65
C PRO A 103 9.95 -2.09 4.83
N SER A 104 8.61 -2.07 4.85
CA SER A 104 7.80 -3.02 4.10
C SER A 104 7.76 -2.71 2.60
N LEU A 105 8.15 -1.49 2.20
CA LEU A 105 8.35 -1.07 0.82
C LEU A 105 9.81 -1.28 0.40
N SER A 106 10.26 -2.54 0.42
CA SER A 106 11.69 -2.88 0.28
C SER A 106 12.32 -2.56 -1.07
N ASN A 107 11.51 -2.24 -2.09
CA ASN A 107 11.96 -1.87 -3.42
C ASN A 107 11.72 -0.38 -3.72
N LEU A 108 11.37 0.41 -2.70
CA LEU A 108 11.16 1.83 -2.87
C LEU A 108 12.49 2.51 -3.23
N GLU A 109 12.54 3.08 -4.43
CA GLU A 109 13.69 3.81 -4.95
C GLU A 109 13.56 5.30 -4.63
N ASN A 110 12.35 5.85 -4.74
CA ASN A 110 12.07 7.27 -4.56
C ASN A 110 10.93 7.48 -3.55
N LEU A 111 11.20 8.27 -2.50
CA LEU A 111 10.18 8.77 -1.57
C LEU A 111 10.19 10.29 -1.61
N GLU A 112 9.13 10.86 -2.18
CA GLU A 112 8.93 12.31 -2.19
C GLU A 112 7.86 12.69 -1.16
N MET A 113 8.21 13.63 -0.29
CA MET A 113 7.31 14.22 0.70
C MET A 113 7.36 15.74 0.54
N GLU A 114 6.26 16.33 0.09
CA GLU A 114 6.13 17.78 -0.08
C GLU A 114 5.09 18.33 0.91
N ASP A 115 5.44 19.39 1.63
CA ASP A 115 4.54 20.05 2.61
C ASP A 115 3.92 19.09 3.67
N VAL A 116 4.64 18.01 3.99
CA VAL A 116 4.29 17.06 5.05
C VAL A 116 4.99 17.47 6.35
N ASP A 117 4.21 17.61 7.43
CA ASP A 117 4.73 17.82 8.77
C ASP A 117 5.30 16.52 9.34
N LEU A 118 6.61 16.53 9.58
CA LEU A 118 7.39 15.43 10.16
C LEU A 118 7.91 15.76 11.57
N SER A 119 7.45 16.85 12.19
CA SER A 119 7.96 17.34 13.49
C SER A 119 7.82 16.33 14.64
N ASN A 120 6.87 15.40 14.52
CA ASN A 120 6.58 14.37 15.52
C ASN A 120 7.18 13.00 15.21
N VAL A 121 7.95 12.85 14.13
CA VAL A 121 8.54 11.55 13.79
C VAL A 121 9.61 11.17 14.80
N THR A 122 9.42 10.03 15.48
CA THR A 122 10.36 9.56 16.52
C THR A 122 11.21 8.37 16.08
N ASN A 123 10.79 7.59 15.08
CA ASN A 123 11.43 6.34 14.67
C ASN A 123 12.33 6.47 13.42
N TRP A 124 12.55 7.68 12.90
CA TRP A 124 13.35 7.92 11.69
C TRP A 124 14.68 7.15 11.69
N LEU A 125 15.44 7.28 12.79
CA LEU A 125 16.77 6.67 12.92
C LEU A 125 16.68 5.14 12.87
N GLN A 126 15.68 4.52 13.49
CA GLN A 126 15.57 3.07 13.55
C GLN A 126 15.25 2.48 12.17
N VAL A 127 14.39 3.16 11.42
CA VAL A 127 13.95 2.73 10.09
C VAL A 127 15.06 2.87 9.06
N GLY A 128 15.83 3.96 9.09
CA GLY A 128 16.93 4.21 8.14
C GLY A 128 18.14 3.28 8.27
N PHE A 129 18.28 2.56 9.40
CA PHE A 129 19.32 1.53 9.56
C PHE A 129 18.83 0.11 9.21
N GLN A 130 17.55 -0.05 8.86
CA GLN A 130 16.93 -1.34 8.55
C GLN A 130 16.68 -1.54 7.05
N SER A 131 16.84 -0.49 6.23
CA SER A 131 16.83 -0.59 4.77
C SER A 131 18.07 -1.36 4.29
N PRO A 132 17.91 -2.41 3.46
CA PRO A 132 19.03 -3.21 2.94
C PRO A 132 20.01 -2.41 2.09
#